data_AF-A0A4P5X3B6-F1
#
_entry.id   AF-A0A4P5X3B6-F1
#
_cell.length_a   1.000
_cell.length_b   1.000
_cell.length_c   1.000
_cell.angle_alpha   90.00
_cell.angle_beta   90.00
_cell.angle_gamma   90.00
#
_symmetry.space_group_name_H-M   'P 1'
#
loop_
_entity.id
_entity.type
_entity.pdbx_description
1 polymer ?
#
loop_
_entity_poly.entity_id
_entity_poly.type
_entity_poly.pdbx_seq_one_letter_code
_entity_poly.pdbx_strand_id
1 'polypeptide(L)'
;MPHSASAKKRHRQNLRDRESNRAVKSDLKSQVRKVLEAITTGDVPQAREALKLVAKKADRAAASKKIHRNRAARIKSRLSARVKAAGHGAVATASTKSRKSS
;
A
#
# COMPACT_ATOMS: atom_id res chain seq x y z
N MET A 1 1.34 -1.88 -36.08
CA MET A 1 2.83 -1.89 -36.02
C MET A 1 3.33 -0.46 -36.07
N PRO A 2 4.47 -0.08 -35.46
CA PRO A 2 4.98 1.28 -35.56
C PRO A 2 5.34 1.62 -37.02
N HIS A 3 4.79 2.73 -37.53
CA HIS A 3 4.92 3.14 -38.94
C HIS A 3 6.11 4.09 -39.19
N SER A 4 6.86 4.46 -38.15
CA SER A 4 8.04 5.34 -38.26
C SER A 4 9.20 4.85 -37.38
N ALA A 5 10.43 5.22 -37.74
CA ALA A 5 11.63 4.83 -36.98
C ALA A 5 11.58 5.31 -35.52
N SER A 6 11.06 6.52 -35.28
CA SER A 6 10.85 7.08 -33.95
C SER A 6 9.80 6.29 -33.16
N ALA A 7 8.70 5.88 -33.80
CA ALA A 7 7.68 5.04 -33.18
C ALA A 7 8.23 3.66 -32.82
N LYS A 8 9.07 3.04 -33.65
CA LYS A 8 9.72 1.74 -33.36
C LYS A 8 10.62 1.84 -32.13
N LYS A 9 11.37 2.95 -31.97
CA LYS A 9 12.18 3.22 -30.77
C LYS A 9 11.31 3.37 -29.52
N ARG A 10 10.23 4.15 -29.59
CA ARG A 10 9.30 4.34 -28.48
C ARG A 10 8.63 3.04 -28.06
N HIS A 11 8.26 2.18 -29.01
CA HIS A 11 7.68 0.88 -28.71
C HIS A 11 8.63 0.01 -27.88
N ARG A 12 9.91 -0.09 -28.26
CA ARG A 12 10.92 -0.84 -27.49
C ARG A 12 11.10 -0.29 -26.07
N GLN A 13 11.16 1.04 -25.93
CA GLN A 13 11.27 1.68 -24.61
C GLN A 13 10.04 1.39 -23.74
N ASN A 14 8.84 1.52 -24.32
CA ASN A 14 7.58 1.27 -23.62
C ASN A 14 7.46 -0.17 -23.11
N LEU A 15 7.97 -1.16 -23.85
CA LEU A 15 7.97 -2.55 -23.40
C LEU A 15 8.84 -2.75 -22.15
N ARG A 16 10.07 -2.21 -22.17
CA ARG A 16 11.00 -2.25 -21.03
C ARG A 16 10.42 -1.55 -19.79
N ASP A 17 9.85 -0.36 -19.99
CA ASP A 17 9.23 0.40 -18.92
C ASP A 17 7.98 -0.31 -18.39
N ARG A 18 7.17 -0.91 -19.26
CA ARG A 18 5.97 -1.68 -18.87
C ARG A 18 6.33 -2.83 -17.95
N GLU A 19 7.36 -3.60 -18.27
CA GLU A 19 7.81 -4.73 -17.46
C GLU A 19 8.25 -4.28 -16.05
N SER A 20 9.15 -3.30 -15.99
CA SER A 20 9.63 -2.72 -14.73
C SER A 20 8.49 -2.13 -13.89
N ASN A 21 7.58 -1.39 -14.54
CA ASN A 21 6.43 -0.79 -13.87
C ASN A 21 5.45 -1.85 -13.36
N ARG A 22 5.27 -2.95 -14.09
CA ARG A 22 4.42 -4.07 -13.68
C ARG A 22 4.97 -4.74 -12.44
N ALA A 23 6.28 -5.04 -12.41
CA ALA A 23 6.94 -5.69 -11.27
C ALA A 23 6.81 -4.85 -9.97
N VAL A 24 7.05 -3.54 -10.04
CA VAL A 24 6.91 -2.65 -8.88
C VAL A 24 5.46 -2.58 -8.41
N LYS A 25 4.49 -2.49 -9.33
CA LYS A 25 3.06 -2.44 -8.99
C LYS A 25 2.58 -3.77 -8.39
N SER A 26 3.08 -4.90 -8.86
CA SER A 26 2.73 -6.21 -8.30
C SER A 26 3.31 -6.41 -6.91
N ASP A 27 4.58 -6.07 -6.68
CA ASP A 27 5.18 -6.15 -5.33
C ASP A 27 4.39 -5.26 -4.35
N LEU A 28 4.12 -4.00 -4.71
CA LEU A 28 3.30 -3.12 -3.88
C LEU A 28 1.94 -3.72 -3.55
N LYS A 29 1.25 -4.33 -4.53
CA LYS A 29 -0.05 -4.98 -4.31
C LYS A 29 0.08 -6.16 -3.34
N SER A 30 1.13 -6.96 -3.46
CA SER A 30 1.40 -8.08 -2.55
C SER A 30 1.68 -7.61 -1.12
N GLN A 31 2.48 -6.57 -0.93
CA GLN A 31 2.74 -6.04 0.42
C GLN A 31 1.48 -5.43 1.05
N VAL A 32 0.66 -4.74 0.24
CA VAL A 32 -0.64 -4.22 0.70
C VAL A 32 -1.54 -5.38 1.17
N ARG A 33 -1.55 -6.51 0.46
CA ARG A 33 -2.32 -7.70 0.89
C ARG A 33 -1.85 -8.24 2.23
N LYS A 34 -0.54 -8.36 2.45
CA LYS A 34 0.03 -8.80 3.74
C LYS A 34 -0.43 -7.93 4.92
N VAL A 35 -0.47 -6.61 4.73
CA VAL A 35 -1.00 -5.70 5.77
C VAL A 35 -2.48 -5.99 6.05
N LEU A 36 -3.28 -6.22 5.00
CA LEU A 36 -4.70 -6.53 5.16
C LEU A 36 -4.91 -7.89 5.85
N GLU A 37 -4.12 -8.90 5.50
CA GLU A 37 -4.13 -10.21 6.17
C GLU A 37 -3.80 -10.06 7.66
N ALA A 38 -2.72 -9.34 8.01
CA ALA A 38 -2.36 -9.07 9.41
C ALA A 38 -3.43 -8.32 10.20
N ILE A 39 -4.15 -7.40 9.55
CA ILE A 39 -5.32 -6.73 10.17
C ILE A 39 -6.45 -7.73 10.40
N THR A 40 -6.66 -8.66 9.49
CA THR A 40 -7.75 -9.65 9.57
C THR A 40 -7.47 -10.70 10.65
N THR A 41 -6.20 -11.07 10.85
CA THR A 41 -5.77 -11.99 11.92
C THR A 41 -5.71 -11.33 13.31
N GLY A 42 -5.85 -10.00 13.40
CA GLY A 42 -5.86 -9.27 14.67
C GLY A 42 -4.47 -8.94 15.24
N ASP A 43 -3.38 -9.20 14.50
CA ASP A 43 -2.02 -8.87 14.93
C ASP A 43 -1.70 -7.39 14.64
N VAL A 44 -2.07 -6.52 15.58
CA VAL A 44 -1.84 -5.07 15.49
C VAL A 44 -0.34 -4.70 15.45
N PRO A 45 0.56 -5.31 16.25
CA PRO A 45 2.00 -5.09 16.14
C PRO A 45 2.55 -5.41 14.74
N GLN A 46 2.24 -6.58 14.20
CA GLN A 46 2.71 -7.00 12.88
C GLN A 46 2.13 -6.12 11.77
N ALA A 47 0.86 -5.74 11.86
CA ALA A 47 0.23 -4.82 10.92
C ALA A 47 0.92 -3.44 10.88
N ARG A 48 1.39 -2.93 12.02
CA ARG A 48 2.14 -1.66 12.10
C ARG A 48 3.52 -1.75 11.44
N GLU A 49 4.24 -2.83 11.65
CA GLU A 49 5.54 -3.05 10.99
C GLU A 49 5.39 -3.22 9.48
N ALA A 50 4.42 -4.03 9.06
CA ALA A 50 4.11 -4.21 7.64
C ALA A 50 3.67 -2.88 6.97
N LEU A 51 2.93 -2.03 7.69
CA LEU A 51 2.54 -0.70 7.22
C LEU A 51 3.76 0.20 6.95
N LYS A 52 4.77 0.20 7.83
CA LYS A 52 6.01 0.98 7.63
C LYS A 52 6.73 0.54 6.36
N LEU A 53 6.82 -0.77 6.12
CA LEU A 53 7.42 -1.32 4.91
C LEU A 53 6.65 -0.90 3.64
N VAL A 54 5.32 -0.97 3.67
CA VAL A 54 4.48 -0.53 2.56
C VAL A 54 4.65 0.96 2.30
N ALA A 55 4.69 1.79 3.34
CA ALA A 55 4.88 3.23 3.21
C ALA A 55 6.22 3.55 2.52
N LYS A 56 7.31 2.94 2.99
CA LYS A 56 8.65 3.11 2.39
C LYS A 56 8.67 2.72 0.91
N LYS A 57 8.09 1.56 0.57
CA LYS A 57 8.03 1.09 -0.82
C LYS A 57 7.15 1.98 -1.70
N ALA A 58 6.01 2.45 -1.18
CA ALA A 58 5.11 3.33 -1.92
C ALA A 58 5.77 4.69 -2.23
N ASP A 59 6.48 5.27 -1.26
CA ASP A 59 7.16 6.55 -1.45
C ASP A 59 8.35 6.43 -2.41
N ARG A 60 9.11 5.33 -2.33
CA ARG A 60 10.16 5.03 -3.33
C ARG A 60 9.59 4.86 -4.74
N ALA A 61 8.47 4.17 -4.89
CA ALA A 61 7.80 4.02 -6.17
C ALA A 61 7.24 5.34 -6.72
N ALA A 62 6.84 6.26 -5.84
CA ALA A 62 6.43 7.61 -6.22
C ALA A 62 7.62 8.47 -6.68
N ALA A 63 8.74 8.41 -5.96
CA ALA A 63 9.97 9.11 -6.31
C ALA A 63 10.50 8.67 -7.70
N SER A 64 10.47 7.37 -7.98
CA SER A 64 10.84 6.81 -9.30
C SER A 64 9.76 6.99 -10.37
N LYS A 65 8.70 7.76 -10.12
CA LYS A 65 7.56 8.02 -11.03
C LYS A 65 6.83 6.76 -11.52
N LYS A 66 6.97 5.64 -10.83
CA LYS A 66 6.29 4.37 -11.15
C LYS A 66 4.82 4.40 -10.74
N ILE A 67 4.51 5.17 -9.70
CA ILE A 67 3.15 5.53 -9.28
C ILE A 67 3.06 7.05 -9.04
N HIS A 68 1.87 7.62 -9.21
CA HIS A 68 1.65 9.04 -8.92
C HIS A 68 1.69 9.31 -7.41
N ARG A 69 2.15 10.49 -6.99
CA ARG A 69 2.23 10.90 -5.58
C ARG A 69 0.90 10.74 -4.83
N ASN A 70 -0.21 11.11 -5.47
CA ASN A 70 -1.56 10.96 -4.88
C ASN A 70 -1.97 9.49 -4.72
N ARG A 71 -1.46 8.59 -5.57
CA ARG A 71 -1.70 7.15 -5.43
C ARG A 71 -0.95 6.59 -4.22
N ALA A 72 0.31 6.99 -4.03
CA ALA A 72 1.08 6.64 -2.84
C ALA A 72 0.40 7.17 -1.56
N ALA A 73 0.03 8.45 -1.55
CA ALA A 73 -0.69 9.07 -0.44
C ALA A 73 -2.01 8.35 -0.10
N ARG A 74 -2.79 7.98 -1.13
CA ARG A 74 -4.06 7.24 -0.95
C ARG A 74 -3.84 5.85 -0.36
N ILE A 75 -2.79 5.14 -0.77
CA ILE A 75 -2.44 3.81 -0.21
C ILE A 75 -2.07 3.96 1.27
N LYS A 76 -1.20 4.92 1.61
CA LYS A 76 -0.80 5.19 2.99
C LYS A 76 -2.01 5.54 3.86
N SER A 77 -2.80 6.53 3.44
CA SER A 77 -3.99 6.99 4.18
C SER A 77 -4.99 5.85 4.44
N ARG A 78 -5.33 5.06 3.41
CA ARG A 78 -6.30 3.96 3.54
C ARG A 78 -5.81 2.86 4.48
N LEU A 79 -4.54 2.47 4.38
CA LEU A 79 -4.00 1.42 5.26
C LEU A 79 -3.86 1.90 6.70
N SER A 80 -3.38 3.13 6.92
CA SER A 80 -3.32 3.72 8.26
C SER A 80 -4.68 3.79 8.92
N ALA A 81 -5.73 4.18 8.18
CA ALA A 81 -7.10 4.21 8.70
C ALA A 81 -7.58 2.82 9.14
N ARG A 82 -7.27 1.76 8.36
CA ARG A 82 -7.64 0.38 8.70
C ARG A 82 -6.89 -0.16 9.90
N VAL A 83 -5.57 0.06 10.00
CA VAL A 83 -4.76 -0.33 11.16
C VAL A 83 -5.24 0.40 12.42
N LYS A 84 -5.55 1.70 12.30
CA LYS A 84 -6.08 2.50 13.40
C LYS A 84 -7.46 2.00 13.86
N ALA A 85 -8.36 1.69 12.93
CA ALA A 85 -9.66 1.11 13.24
C ALA A 85 -9.54 -0.25 13.98
N ALA A 86 -8.64 -1.12 13.53
CA ALA A 86 -8.38 -2.40 14.19
C ALA A 86 -7.84 -2.21 15.63
N GLY A 87 -6.97 -1.21 15.84
CA GLY A 87 -6.47 -0.86 17.17
C GLY A 87 -7.53 -0.25 18.09
N HIS A 88 -8.50 0.50 17.56
CA HIS A 88 -9.57 1.12 18.37
C HIS A 88 -10.71 0.15 18.72
N GLY A 89 -10.97 -0.88 17.90
CA GLY A 89 -11.97 -1.91 18.19
C GLY A 89 -11.70 -2.65 19.51
N ALA A 90 -10.43 -2.83 19.88
CA ALA A 90 -10.03 -3.42 21.16
C ALA A 90 -10.10 -2.45 22.35
N VAL A 91 -9.96 -1.14 22.12
CA VAL A 91 -9.94 -0.11 23.19
C VAL A 91 -11.35 0.37 23.55
N ALA A 92 -12.28 0.36 22.58
CA ALA A 92 -13.67 0.78 22.81
C ALA A 92 -14.42 -0.16 23.77
N THR A 93 -14.13 -1.46 23.76
CA THR A 93 -14.78 -2.45 24.65
C THR A 93 -14.30 -2.36 26.11
N ALA A 94 -13.07 -1.90 26.37
CA ALA A 94 -12.53 -1.75 27.71
C ALA A 94 -13.11 -0.54 28.48
N SER A 95 -13.44 0.55 27.77
CA SER A 95 -14.01 1.78 28.34
C SER A 95 -15.49 1.63 28.74
N THR A 96 -16.26 0.79 28.04
CA THR A 96 -17.68 0.61 28.34
C THR A 96 -17.94 -0.23 29.59
N LYS A 97 -17.01 -1.12 29.98
CA LYS A 97 -17.17 -1.99 31.15
C LYS A 97 -16.99 -1.26 32.48
N SER A 98 -16.26 -0.14 32.53
CA SER A 98 -16.03 0.64 33.76
C SER A 98 -17.11 1.68 34.07
N ARG A 99 -18.04 1.94 33.15
CA ARG A 99 -19.14 2.91 33.34
C ARG A 99 -20.44 2.29 33.86
N LYS A 100 -20.51 0.97 34.02
CA LYS A 100 -21.72 0.25 34.48
C LYS A 100 -21.62 -0.28 35.93
N SER A 101 -20.61 0.16 36.68
CA SER A 101 -20.34 -0.26 38.07
C SER A 101 -20.30 0.90 39.07
N SER A 102 -21.03 1.98 38.79
CA SER A 102 -21.25 3.12 39.70
C SER A 102 -22.70 3.56 39.62
#